data_AF-A0A9P9K8S2-F1
#
_entry.id   AF-A0A9P9K8S2-F1
#
_cell.length_a   1.000
_cell.length_b   1.000
_cell.length_c   1.000
_cell.angle_alpha   90.00
_cell.angle_beta   90.00
_cell.angle_gamma   90.00
#
_symmetry.space_group_name_H-M   'P 1'
#
loop_
_entity.id
_entity.type
_entity.pdbx_description
1 polymer ?
#
loop_
_entity_poly.entity_id
_entity_poly.type
_entity_poly.pdbx_seq_one_letter_code
_entity_poly.pdbx_strand_id
1 'polypeptide(L)'
;MDGFELLEATPPMRKLCAKQPERMVKSQTGLLREYEASEVDREIFRHFKEDYVRGRGITEKGQFIRVQEHGPRELQSGSRLASSRHTTTVFIPLALRTADIRRPPKVLYQPDRYNENTQHSIPWSTEAHFQIHPSSRIIVEEGPILFIMVEFVTEEGSAEGGAPRKEADEEKEADEEKEADEEKEADEELVIRDALNT
;
A
#
# COMPACT_ATOMS: atom_id res chain seq x y z
N MET A 1 6.92 5.00 -26.07
CA MET A 1 7.14 5.79 -24.85
C MET A 1 7.93 4.89 -23.92
N ASP A 2 9.16 5.26 -23.58
CA ASP A 2 10.00 4.38 -22.77
C ASP A 2 9.48 4.40 -21.31
N GLY A 3 9.09 3.22 -20.82
CA GLY A 3 8.76 2.99 -19.41
C GLY A 3 7.38 3.43 -18.92
N PHE A 4 6.42 3.72 -19.82
CA PHE A 4 5.02 3.91 -19.45
C PHE A 4 4.16 2.88 -20.16
N GLU A 5 3.37 2.14 -19.40
CA GLU A 5 2.47 1.11 -19.92
C GLU A 5 1.04 1.29 -19.38
N LEU A 6 0.08 1.19 -20.31
CA LEU A 6 -1.34 1.22 -20.02
C LEU A 6 -1.85 -0.21 -19.87
N LEU A 7 -2.46 -0.49 -18.73
CA LEU A 7 -3.03 -1.78 -18.39
C LEU A 7 -4.55 -1.62 -18.39
N GLU A 8 -5.20 -2.02 -19.49
CA GLU A 8 -6.65 -1.88 -19.63
C GLU A 8 -7.39 -2.66 -18.55
N ALA A 9 -8.17 -1.99 -17.70
CA ALA A 9 -8.93 -2.62 -16.63
C ALA A 9 -9.95 -3.62 -17.18
N THR A 10 -10.13 -4.76 -16.53
CA THR A 10 -11.20 -5.70 -16.89
C THR A 10 -12.58 -5.11 -16.58
N PRO A 11 -13.66 -5.52 -17.27
CA PRO A 11 -15.00 -4.96 -17.02
C PRO A 11 -15.46 -5.02 -15.55
N PRO A 12 -15.20 -6.10 -14.79
CA PRO A 12 -15.47 -6.13 -13.35
C PRO A 12 -14.69 -5.06 -12.58
N MET A 13 -13.38 -4.92 -12.87
CA MET A 13 -12.54 -3.90 -12.22
C MET A 13 -13.01 -2.48 -12.52
N ARG A 14 -13.39 -2.17 -13.77
CA ARG A 14 -13.91 -0.84 -14.14
C ARG A 14 -15.12 -0.47 -13.28
N LYS A 15 -16.05 -1.40 -13.10
CA LYS A 15 -17.24 -1.19 -12.25
C LYS A 15 -16.87 -0.90 -10.80
N LEU A 16 -15.89 -1.63 -10.25
CA LEU A 16 -15.43 -1.42 -8.88
C LEU A 16 -14.69 -0.09 -8.73
N CYS A 17 -13.76 0.24 -9.64
CA CYS A 17 -13.00 1.49 -9.62
C CYS A 17 -13.89 2.73 -9.78
N ALA A 18 -15.03 2.59 -10.47
CA ALA A 18 -16.03 3.65 -10.61
C ALA A 18 -16.90 3.86 -9.36
N LYS A 19 -16.87 2.94 -8.37
CA LYS A 19 -17.62 3.12 -7.12
C LYS A 19 -17.00 4.27 -6.32
N GLN A 20 -17.86 5.06 -5.68
CA GLN A 20 -17.47 6.19 -4.83
C GLN A 20 -17.89 5.93 -3.37
N PRO A 21 -17.29 4.93 -2.70
CA PRO A 21 -17.63 4.65 -1.31
C PRO A 21 -17.24 5.83 -0.41
N GLU A 22 -17.86 5.92 0.76
CA GLU A 22 -17.37 6.82 1.81
C GLU A 22 -15.99 6.34 2.27
N ARG A 23 -15.05 7.27 2.45
CA ARG A 23 -13.67 6.97 2.82
C ARG A 23 -13.31 7.71 4.09
N MET A 24 -12.83 6.97 5.08
CA MET A 24 -12.28 7.53 6.29
C MET A 24 -10.80 7.84 6.07
N VAL A 25 -10.38 9.07 6.39
CA VAL A 25 -8.97 9.45 6.31
C VAL A 25 -8.21 8.72 7.41
N LYS A 26 -7.21 7.94 7.02
CA LYS A 26 -6.30 7.25 7.92
C LYS A 26 -5.14 8.16 8.34
N SER A 27 -4.56 8.87 7.39
CA SER A 27 -3.43 9.78 7.61
C SER A 27 -3.40 10.87 6.54
N GLN A 28 -2.74 11.99 6.85
CA GLN A 28 -2.45 13.03 5.88
C GLN A 28 -1.05 13.58 6.11
N THR A 29 -0.23 13.59 5.06
CA THR A 29 1.12 14.16 5.07
C THR A 29 1.27 15.12 3.89
N GLY A 30 1.31 16.42 4.16
CA GLY A 30 1.34 17.44 3.12
C GLY A 30 0.15 17.32 2.16
N LEU A 31 0.45 17.11 0.87
CA LEU A 31 -0.54 16.97 -0.21
C LEU A 31 -1.02 15.53 -0.45
N LEU A 32 -0.51 14.56 0.31
CA LEU A 32 -0.93 13.15 0.27
C LEU A 32 -1.90 12.85 1.40
N ARG A 33 -3.06 12.29 1.08
CA ARG A 33 -3.99 11.67 2.03
C ARG A 33 -4.01 10.17 1.81
N GLU A 34 -3.99 9.41 2.90
CA GLU A 34 -4.24 7.97 2.88
C GLU A 34 -5.57 7.68 3.55
N TYR A 35 -6.32 6.72 3.01
CA TYR A 35 -7.62 6.32 3.52
C TYR A 35 -7.58 4.90 4.05
N GLU A 36 -8.52 4.58 4.94
CA GLU A 36 -8.80 3.20 5.31
C GLU A 36 -9.32 2.43 4.09
N ALA A 37 -8.82 1.20 3.91
CA ALA A 37 -9.23 0.35 2.81
C ALA A 37 -10.61 -0.27 3.09
N SER A 38 -11.59 0.04 2.24
CA SER A 38 -12.92 -0.54 2.25
C SER A 38 -12.95 -1.95 1.66
N GLU A 39 -14.08 -2.65 1.77
CA GLU A 39 -14.29 -3.94 1.11
C GLU A 39 -14.16 -3.83 -0.42
N VAL A 40 -14.66 -2.74 -1.00
CA VAL A 40 -14.54 -2.47 -2.45
C VAL A 40 -13.08 -2.38 -2.87
N ASP A 41 -12.24 -1.70 -2.09
CA ASP A 41 -10.82 -1.56 -2.40
C ASP A 41 -10.11 -2.91 -2.37
N ARG A 42 -10.41 -3.74 -1.36
CA ARG A 42 -9.89 -5.10 -1.24
C ARG A 42 -10.32 -5.98 -2.42
N GLU A 43 -11.55 -5.81 -2.89
CA GLU A 43 -12.05 -6.53 -4.06
C GLU A 43 -11.33 -6.09 -5.35
N ILE A 44 -11.05 -4.79 -5.51
CA ILE A 44 -10.24 -4.27 -6.61
C ILE A 44 -8.85 -4.90 -6.60
N PHE A 45 -8.18 -4.94 -5.45
CA PHE A 45 -6.87 -5.60 -5.31
C PHE A 45 -6.91 -7.08 -5.68
N ARG A 46 -7.95 -7.80 -5.23
CA ARG A 46 -8.12 -9.23 -5.52
C ARG A 46 -8.22 -9.47 -7.03
N HIS A 47 -9.08 -8.71 -7.72
CA HIS A 47 -9.19 -8.80 -9.18
C HIS A 47 -7.89 -8.42 -9.89
N PHE A 48 -7.24 -7.34 -9.46
CA PHE A 48 -5.96 -6.93 -10.04
C PHE A 48 -4.89 -8.03 -9.95
N LYS A 49 -4.79 -8.70 -8.79
CA LYS A 49 -3.85 -9.83 -8.61
C LYS A 49 -4.17 -11.01 -9.53
N GLU A 50 -5.44 -11.37 -9.63
CA GLU A 50 -5.88 -12.48 -10.48
C GLU A 50 -5.60 -12.17 -11.96
N ASP A 51 -6.02 -11.00 -12.43
CA ASP A 51 -5.98 -10.63 -13.84
C ASP A 51 -4.55 -10.34 -14.33
N TYR A 52 -3.73 -9.64 -13.53
CA TYR A 52 -2.46 -9.10 -14.02
C TYR A 52 -1.21 -9.73 -13.42
N VAL A 53 -1.26 -10.14 -12.15
CA VAL A 53 -0.10 -10.78 -11.51
C VAL A 53 -0.05 -12.25 -11.87
N ARG A 54 -1.18 -12.96 -11.77
CA ARG A 54 -1.27 -14.39 -12.11
C ARG A 54 -1.57 -14.63 -13.60
N GLY A 55 -2.51 -13.87 -14.17
CA GLY A 55 -3.03 -14.11 -15.51
C GLY A 55 -2.16 -13.59 -16.66
N ARG A 56 -1.63 -12.37 -16.53
CA ARG A 56 -0.85 -11.72 -17.61
C ARG A 56 0.65 -11.63 -17.35
N GLY A 57 1.09 -11.89 -16.12
CA GLY A 57 2.48 -11.68 -15.75
C GLY A 57 2.94 -10.28 -16.14
N ILE A 58 2.45 -9.23 -15.46
CA ILE A 58 3.00 -7.83 -15.46
C ILE A 58 4.54 -7.78 -15.26
N THR A 59 5.16 -8.93 -15.11
CA THR A 59 6.49 -9.28 -14.69
C THR A 59 7.25 -10.15 -15.71
N GLU A 60 6.82 -10.29 -16.98
CA GLU A 60 7.46 -11.16 -17.99
C GLU A 60 8.98 -10.95 -18.20
N LYS A 61 9.58 -9.92 -17.58
CA LYS A 61 11.02 -9.61 -17.67
C LYS A 61 11.79 -9.58 -16.35
N GLY A 62 11.21 -9.96 -15.21
CA GLY A 62 11.93 -9.92 -13.93
C GLY A 62 11.38 -10.83 -12.84
N GLN A 63 12.28 -11.41 -12.04
CA GLN A 63 11.93 -12.02 -10.75
C GLN A 63 11.70 -10.89 -9.74
N PHE A 64 10.47 -10.77 -9.23
CA PHE A 64 10.13 -9.85 -8.16
C PHE A 64 10.10 -10.63 -6.85
N ILE A 65 10.78 -10.13 -5.81
CA ILE A 65 10.82 -10.80 -4.51
C ILE A 65 9.53 -10.53 -3.73
N ARG A 66 8.92 -9.35 -3.92
CA ARG A 66 7.80 -8.89 -3.10
C ARG A 66 6.85 -7.97 -3.86
N VAL A 67 5.56 -8.16 -3.58
CA VAL A 67 4.49 -7.22 -3.95
C VAL A 67 4.07 -6.45 -2.70
N GLN A 68 4.01 -5.12 -2.78
CA GLN A 68 3.51 -4.26 -1.72
C GLN A 68 2.23 -3.56 -2.16
N GLU A 69 1.19 -3.73 -1.36
CA GLU A 69 -0.10 -3.08 -1.57
C GLU A 69 -0.23 -1.87 -0.66
N HIS A 70 -0.57 -0.76 -1.27
CA HIS A 70 -0.84 0.48 -0.56
C HIS A 70 -2.30 0.83 -0.75
N GLY A 71 -3.00 1.01 0.36
CA GLY A 71 -4.42 1.36 0.37
C GLY A 71 -4.74 2.65 -0.40
N PRO A 72 -6.02 3.02 -0.47
CA PRO A 72 -6.45 4.16 -1.25
C PRO A 72 -5.75 5.45 -0.81
N ARG A 73 -5.28 6.21 -1.80
CA ARG A 73 -4.50 7.44 -1.62
C ARG A 73 -5.02 8.53 -2.53
N GLU A 74 -5.04 9.75 -2.02
CA GLU A 74 -5.36 10.95 -2.79
C GLU A 74 -4.16 11.89 -2.83
N LEU A 75 -3.84 12.37 -4.03
CA LEU A 75 -2.85 13.41 -4.26
C LEU A 75 -3.54 14.68 -4.77
N GLN A 76 -3.19 15.82 -4.20
CA GLN A 76 -3.69 17.14 -4.62
C GLN A 76 -2.79 17.77 -5.71
N SER A 77 -3.27 18.82 -6.37
CA SER A 77 -2.46 19.60 -7.32
C SER A 77 -1.12 20.03 -6.72
N GLY A 78 -0.05 19.96 -7.51
CA GLY A 78 1.32 20.20 -7.08
C GLY A 78 2.03 18.98 -6.48
N SER A 79 1.31 17.86 -6.28
CA SER A 79 1.92 16.63 -5.77
C SER A 79 2.84 15.97 -6.79
N ARG A 80 3.86 15.30 -6.28
CA ARG A 80 4.75 14.43 -7.07
C ARG A 80 4.95 13.13 -6.32
N LEU A 81 4.87 12.02 -7.03
CA LEU A 81 5.10 10.70 -6.45
C LEU A 81 6.11 9.95 -7.30
N ALA A 82 7.27 9.69 -6.70
CA ALA A 82 8.36 8.99 -7.35
C ALA A 82 8.25 7.48 -7.11
N SER A 83 8.51 6.71 -8.16
CA SER A 83 8.83 5.30 -8.00
C SER A 83 10.24 5.15 -7.41
N SER A 84 10.46 4.08 -6.65
CA SER A 84 11.78 3.74 -6.13
C SER A 84 12.71 3.32 -7.27
N ARG A 85 14.02 3.23 -7.00
CA ARG A 85 15.00 2.76 -7.98
C ARG A 85 14.87 1.28 -8.33
N HIS A 86 14.18 0.51 -7.48
CA HIS A 86 14.05 -0.94 -7.60
C HIS A 86 12.59 -1.39 -7.54
N THR A 87 11.64 -0.48 -7.75
CA THR A 87 10.22 -0.82 -7.82
C THR A 87 9.63 -0.48 -9.17
N THR A 88 8.86 -1.42 -9.71
CA THR A 88 7.88 -1.08 -10.74
C THR A 88 6.57 -0.76 -10.01
N THR A 89 5.96 0.37 -10.31
CA THR A 89 4.77 0.84 -9.59
C THR A 89 3.57 0.87 -10.52
N VAL A 90 2.47 0.26 -10.09
CA VAL A 90 1.18 0.31 -10.77
C VAL A 90 0.22 1.19 -9.98
N PHE A 91 -0.42 2.11 -10.69
CA PHE A 91 -1.50 2.96 -10.21
C PHE A 91 -2.82 2.45 -10.73
N ILE A 92 -3.77 2.22 -9.82
CA ILE A 92 -5.14 1.82 -10.11
C ILE A 92 -6.04 3.02 -9.77
N PRO A 93 -6.47 3.81 -10.77
CA PRO A 93 -7.27 5.00 -10.55
C PRO A 93 -8.64 4.65 -9.98
N LEU A 94 -9.11 5.48 -9.06
CA LEU A 94 -10.40 5.35 -8.41
C LEU A 94 -11.24 6.60 -8.67
N ALA A 95 -12.55 6.42 -8.73
CA ALA A 95 -13.48 7.54 -8.83
C ALA A 95 -13.44 8.38 -7.56
N LEU A 96 -13.35 9.69 -7.75
CA LEU A 96 -13.49 10.67 -6.68
C LEU A 96 -14.96 10.93 -6.40
N ARG A 97 -15.32 11.14 -5.13
CA ARG A 97 -16.69 11.43 -4.69
C ARG A 97 -17.12 12.89 -4.94
N THR A 98 -16.29 13.71 -5.59
CA THR A 98 -16.53 15.16 -5.64
C THR A 98 -17.50 15.56 -6.75
N ALA A 99 -18.55 16.29 -6.36
CA ALA A 99 -19.54 16.92 -7.24
C ALA A 99 -18.99 18.05 -8.14
N ASP A 100 -17.69 18.35 -8.07
CA ASP A 100 -17.09 19.59 -8.58
C ASP A 100 -15.88 19.37 -9.50
N ILE A 101 -15.69 18.17 -10.04
CA ILE A 101 -14.66 17.93 -11.07
C ILE A 101 -15.20 18.46 -12.40
N ARG A 102 -15.03 19.76 -12.63
CA ARG A 102 -15.41 20.42 -13.89
C ARG A 102 -14.53 20.01 -15.07
N ARG A 103 -13.34 19.45 -14.79
CA ARG A 103 -12.34 19.05 -15.78
C ARG A 103 -11.58 17.81 -15.31
N PRO A 104 -11.21 16.89 -16.21
CA PRO A 104 -10.35 15.76 -15.88
C PRO A 104 -9.04 16.23 -15.23
N PRO A 105 -8.47 15.46 -14.29
CA PRO A 105 -7.19 15.83 -13.69
C PRO A 105 -6.07 15.77 -14.72
N LYS A 106 -5.10 16.68 -14.59
CA LYS A 106 -3.92 16.75 -15.44
C LYS A 106 -2.76 16.09 -14.71
N VAL A 107 -2.40 14.89 -15.16
CA VAL A 107 -1.29 14.10 -14.61
C VAL A 107 -0.21 13.97 -15.66
N LEU A 108 1.05 14.16 -15.25
CA LEU A 108 2.21 13.97 -16.10
C LEU A 108 3.04 12.79 -15.61
N TYR A 109 3.59 12.03 -16.54
CA TYR A 109 4.64 11.05 -16.35
C TYR A 109 5.99 11.67 -16.67
N GLN A 110 6.95 11.49 -15.79
CA GLN A 110 8.35 11.85 -16.02
C GLN A 110 9.20 10.58 -15.92
N PRO A 111 9.74 10.05 -17.05
CA PRO A 111 10.46 8.78 -17.07
C PRO A 111 11.73 8.78 -16.23
N ASP A 112 12.47 9.88 -16.23
CA ASP A 112 13.63 10.09 -15.37
C ASP A 112 13.31 11.21 -14.38
N ARG A 113 13.10 10.86 -13.10
CA ARG A 113 12.76 11.82 -12.05
C ARG A 113 13.80 12.93 -11.83
N TYR A 114 15.01 12.79 -12.37
CA TYR A 114 16.08 13.77 -12.31
C TYR A 114 16.14 14.70 -13.54
N ASN A 115 15.49 14.32 -14.65
CA ASN A 115 15.42 15.13 -15.86
C ASN A 115 14.04 15.76 -16.04
N GLU A 116 13.90 17.02 -15.65
CA GLU A 116 12.63 17.74 -15.70
C GLU A 116 12.17 18.12 -17.12
N ASN A 117 13.04 17.99 -18.12
CA ASN A 117 12.73 18.36 -19.51
C ASN A 117 11.87 17.31 -20.24
N THR A 118 11.73 16.10 -19.68
CA THR A 118 11.00 15.00 -20.31
C THR A 118 9.75 14.68 -19.51
N GLN A 119 8.61 15.24 -19.93
CA GLN A 119 7.31 15.00 -19.29
C GLN A 119 6.24 14.71 -20.34
N HIS A 120 5.37 13.75 -20.05
CA HIS A 120 4.31 13.32 -20.94
C HIS A 120 2.97 13.32 -20.20
N SER A 121 1.92 13.84 -20.83
CA SER A 121 0.59 13.78 -20.23
C SER A 121 0.06 12.35 -20.21
N ILE A 122 -0.51 11.95 -19.07
CA ILE A 122 -1.18 10.67 -18.87
C ILE A 122 -2.69 10.92 -18.84
N PRO A 123 -3.49 10.15 -19.62
CA PRO A 123 -4.94 10.21 -19.50
C PRO A 123 -5.37 9.53 -18.19
N TRP A 124 -5.75 10.30 -17.16
CA TRP A 124 -6.20 9.73 -15.90
C TRP A 124 -7.66 9.28 -15.97
N SER A 125 -7.92 7.97 -15.83
CA SER A 125 -9.26 7.38 -15.97
C SER A 125 -9.39 6.11 -15.14
N THR A 126 -10.58 5.81 -14.63
CA THR A 126 -10.90 4.54 -13.95
C THR A 126 -10.97 3.34 -14.91
N GLU A 127 -10.82 3.57 -16.21
CA GLU A 127 -10.85 2.51 -17.23
C GLU A 127 -9.49 1.87 -17.52
N ALA A 128 -8.40 2.52 -17.09
CA ALA A 128 -7.05 2.05 -17.32
C ALA A 128 -6.20 2.20 -16.06
N HIS A 129 -5.36 1.20 -15.80
CA HIS A 129 -4.30 1.27 -14.80
C HIS A 129 -3.00 1.68 -15.49
N PHE A 130 -2.09 2.26 -14.75
CA PHE A 130 -0.83 2.77 -15.30
C PHE A 130 0.33 2.14 -14.58
N GLN A 131 1.26 1.59 -15.35
CA GLN A 131 2.54 1.13 -14.83
C GLN A 131 3.61 2.16 -15.15
N ILE A 132 4.42 2.49 -14.15
CA ILE A 132 5.62 3.29 -14.30
C ILE A 132 6.84 2.50 -13.85
N HIS A 133 7.95 2.72 -14.54
CA HIS A 133 9.21 2.03 -14.30
C HIS A 133 9.98 2.63 -13.12
N PRO A 134 11.00 1.92 -12.60
CA PRO A 134 11.85 2.45 -11.55
C PRO A 134 12.50 3.79 -11.91
N SER A 135 12.79 4.61 -10.90
CA SER A 135 13.39 5.95 -11.05
C SER A 135 12.56 6.98 -11.84
N SER A 136 11.30 6.68 -12.13
CA SER A 136 10.36 7.62 -12.73
C SER A 136 9.48 8.31 -11.68
N ARG A 137 8.64 9.28 -12.08
CA ARG A 137 7.63 9.89 -11.20
C ARG A 137 6.36 10.26 -11.95
N ILE A 138 5.25 10.33 -11.23
CA ILE A 138 4.06 11.06 -11.67
C ILE A 138 3.99 12.44 -11.00
N ILE A 139 3.42 13.40 -11.71
CA ILE A 139 3.20 14.78 -11.26
C ILE A 139 1.73 15.11 -11.47
N VAL A 140 1.08 15.62 -10.43
CA VAL A 140 -0.31 16.07 -10.48
C VAL A 140 -0.30 17.58 -10.69
N GLU A 141 -0.53 18.05 -11.91
CA GLU A 141 -0.58 19.48 -12.20
C GLU A 141 -1.93 20.08 -11.81
N GLU A 142 -3.03 19.39 -12.11
CA GLU A 142 -4.38 19.87 -11.86
C GLU A 142 -5.30 18.79 -11.34
N GLY A 143 -6.08 19.15 -10.31
CA GLY A 143 -7.14 18.33 -9.73
C GLY A 143 -6.62 17.31 -8.73
N PRO A 144 -7.43 16.92 -7.74
CA PRO A 144 -7.10 15.75 -6.95
C PRO A 144 -7.17 14.50 -7.83
N ILE A 145 -6.34 13.51 -7.51
CA ILE A 145 -6.45 12.16 -8.04
C ILE A 145 -6.56 11.18 -6.88
N LEU A 146 -7.42 10.17 -7.03
CA LEU A 146 -7.55 9.07 -6.07
C LEU A 146 -7.13 7.77 -6.74
N PHE A 147 -6.33 6.95 -6.06
CA PHE A 147 -5.84 5.69 -6.59
C PHE A 147 -5.49 4.70 -5.49
N ILE A 148 -5.39 3.44 -5.90
CA ILE A 148 -4.64 2.40 -5.21
C ILE A 148 -3.25 2.31 -5.85
N MET A 149 -2.23 2.01 -5.05
CA MET A 149 -0.86 1.82 -5.54
C MET A 149 -0.36 0.42 -5.21
N VAL A 150 0.23 -0.24 -6.19
CA VAL A 150 0.84 -1.58 -6.05
C VAL A 150 2.30 -1.47 -6.50
N GLU A 151 3.24 -1.91 -5.67
CA GLU A 151 4.66 -1.91 -5.99
C GLU A 151 5.21 -3.33 -6.10
N PHE A 152 5.99 -3.55 -7.15
CA PHE A 152 6.70 -4.80 -7.40
C PHE A 152 8.20 -4.56 -7.18
N VAL A 153 8.77 -5.16 -6.14
CA VAL A 153 10.18 -4.99 -5.73
C VAL A 153 11.06 -6.04 -6.42
N THR A 154 12.10 -5.61 -7.13
CA THR A 154 13.09 -6.49 -7.78
C THR A 154 14.31 -6.78 -6.88
N GLU A 155 15.08 -7.83 -7.20
CA GLU A 155 16.22 -8.31 -6.40
C GLU A 155 17.27 -7.24 -6.07
N GLU A 156 17.54 -6.32 -6.99
CA GLU A 156 18.50 -5.22 -6.77
C GLU A 156 18.08 -4.25 -5.65
N GLY A 157 16.80 -4.26 -5.23
CA GLY A 157 16.29 -3.45 -4.10
C GLY A 157 16.31 -4.16 -2.75
N SER A 158 16.71 -5.44 -2.70
CA SER A 158 16.74 -6.23 -1.46
C SER A 158 18.11 -6.22 -0.75
N ALA A 159 19.14 -5.73 -1.42
CA ALA A 159 20.52 -5.79 -0.95
C ALA A 159 21.03 -4.45 -0.37
N GLU A 160 20.20 -3.70 0.37
CA GLU A 160 20.67 -2.67 1.32
C GLU A 160 19.60 -2.49 2.43
N GLY A 161 19.81 -3.13 3.58
CA GLY A 161 18.94 -2.93 4.76
C GLY A 161 18.85 -4.10 5.75
N GLY A 162 19.33 -5.29 5.41
CA GLY A 162 19.48 -6.41 6.34
C GLY A 162 20.79 -6.35 7.11
N ALA A 163 21.05 -5.28 7.87
CA ALA A 163 22.09 -5.32 8.88
C ALA A 163 21.53 -6.09 10.10
N PRO A 164 22.16 -7.18 10.57
CA PRO A 164 21.79 -7.76 11.84
C PRO A 164 22.06 -6.72 12.92
N ARG A 165 21.04 -6.37 13.71
CA ARG A 165 21.26 -5.69 14.98
C ARG A 165 22.11 -6.63 15.84
N LYS A 166 23.41 -6.33 15.92
CA LYS A 166 24.22 -6.75 17.05
C LYS A 166 23.72 -5.93 18.24
N GLU A 167 22.92 -6.56 19.09
CA GLU A 167 22.84 -6.14 20.47
C GLU A 167 24.25 -6.32 21.04
N ALA A 168 24.88 -5.20 21.37
CA ALA A 168 26.14 -5.18 22.10
C ALA A 168 25.77 -5.04 23.58
N ASP A 169 26.26 -6.00 24.36
CA ASP A 169 26.32 -6.01 25.80
C ASP A 169 26.83 -4.68 26.39
N GLU A 170 26.20 -4.24 27.48
CA GLU A 170 26.91 -3.63 28.60
C GLU A 170 26.49 -4.37 29.89
N GLU A 171 27.41 -5.19 30.39
CA GLU A 171 27.41 -5.74 31.75
C GLU A 171 27.61 -4.63 32.79
N LYS A 172 26.93 -4.74 33.95
CA LYS A 172 27.60 -4.74 35.28
C LYS A 172 26.65 -4.97 36.47
N GLU A 173 26.84 -6.14 37.06
CA GLU A 173 26.94 -6.58 38.47
C GLU A 173 26.37 -5.80 39.69
N ALA A 174 25.92 -6.64 40.64
CA ALA A 174 25.93 -6.55 42.13
C ALA A 174 24.82 -5.73 42.81
N ASP A 175 24.24 -6.08 43.97
CA ASP A 175 24.41 -7.19 44.94
C ASP A 175 23.18 -7.19 45.89
N GLU A 176 22.93 -8.31 46.60
CA GLU A 176 22.25 -8.54 47.91
C GLU A 176 20.89 -7.84 48.24
N GLU A 177 19.87 -8.42 48.89
CA GLU A 177 19.83 -9.18 50.15
C GLU A 177 18.58 -10.08 50.27
N LYS A 178 18.67 -11.03 51.21
CA LYS A 178 17.67 -11.99 51.71
C LYS A 178 16.47 -11.33 52.41
N GLU A 179 15.32 -12.01 52.42
CA GLU A 179 14.72 -12.59 53.65
C GLU A 179 13.51 -13.49 53.33
N ALA A 180 13.32 -14.49 54.19
CA ALA A 180 12.28 -15.51 54.16
C ALA A 180 11.06 -15.09 55.02
N ASP A 181 9.86 -15.58 54.73
CA ASP A 181 9.07 -16.36 55.71
C ASP A 181 7.71 -16.88 55.17
N GLU A 182 7.45 -18.15 55.56
CA GLU A 182 6.18 -18.83 55.94
C GLU A 182 5.00 -18.92 54.91
N GLU A 183 4.64 -20.09 54.34
CA GLU A 183 3.87 -21.23 54.92
C GLU A 183 2.66 -20.76 55.77
N LYS A 184 1.38 -21.16 55.60
CA LYS A 184 0.65 -22.34 55.13
C LYS A 184 -0.84 -21.94 55.05
N GLU A 185 -1.62 -22.53 54.15
CA GLU A 185 -2.77 -23.36 54.54
C GLU A 185 -3.36 -24.06 53.31
N ALA A 186 -3.63 -25.35 53.51
CA ALA A 186 -4.18 -26.30 52.55
C ALA A 186 -5.64 -26.61 52.90
N ASP A 187 -6.30 -27.28 51.94
CA ASP A 187 -7.54 -28.07 52.09
C ASP A 187 -8.83 -27.24 52.32
N GLU A 188 -10.00 -27.54 51.77
CA GLU A 188 -10.63 -28.82 51.48
C GLU A 188 -11.57 -28.79 50.26
N GLU A 189 -11.66 -29.98 49.69
CA GLU A 189 -12.60 -30.60 48.76
C GLU A 189 -14.11 -30.43 49.08
N LEU A 190 -14.97 -30.32 48.05
CA LEU A 190 -16.37 -30.80 47.98
C LEU A 190 -16.96 -30.42 46.61
N VAL A 191 -16.97 -31.30 45.60
CA VAL A 191 -18.06 -32.27 45.28
C VAL A 191 -19.44 -31.66 45.57
N ILE A 192 -20.25 -31.32 44.56
CA ILE A 192 -21.34 -32.18 44.01
C ILE A 192 -21.80 -31.63 42.64
N ARG A 193 -22.07 -32.57 41.73
CA ARG A 193 -22.64 -32.42 40.38
C ARG A 193 -24.14 -32.09 40.38
N ASP A 194 -24.57 -31.39 39.33
CA ASP A 194 -25.85 -31.46 38.59
C ASP A 194 -27.12 -32.04 39.24
N ALA A 195 -28.17 -31.20 39.30
CA ALA A 195 -29.55 -31.52 38.90
C ALA A 195 -30.37 -30.20 38.91
N LEU A 196 -30.67 -29.57 37.76
CA LEU A 196 -31.90 -29.72 36.96
C LEU A 196 -33.22 -29.65 37.74
N ASN A 197 -34.02 -28.67 37.31
CA ASN A 197 -35.49 -28.65 37.28
C ASN A 197 -36.28 -28.55 38.60
N THR A 198 -37.15 -27.52 38.58
CA THR A 198 -38.42 -27.32 39.32
C THR A 198 -38.35 -26.83 40.76
#